data_AF-A0A7S0DTV8-F1
#
_entry.id   AF-A0A7S0DTV8-F1
#
_cell.length_a   1.000
_cell.length_b   1.000
_cell.length_c   1.000
_cell.angle_alpha   90.00
_cell.angle_beta   90.00
_cell.angle_gamma   90.00
#
_symmetry.space_group_name_H-M   'P 1'
#
loop_
_entity.id
_entity.type
_entity.pdbx_description
1 polymer ?
#
loop_
_entity_poly.entity_id
_entity_poly.type
_entity_poly.pdbx_seq_one_letter_code
_entity_poly.pdbx_strand_id
1 'polypeptide(L)'
;PNPTRHPPFGQRPLPQEKIDYAVVAMDYVATVFAGAAAIRAIYSVVRSQNKSTEVEIRITPTKGRVLSISSSVVYGYVGNKASTFPMQVMGFDVDPINSVQLSNHTGYKNFKGEKLEGKKLEELYIGLEQLNLDSTYTHIMTGYLGKESFGDEVASLLLKIKKKNPSVTFICDPVLGDDGKLYVPECFVSLYRDKLIPHAALVTPNQSEAEWLSDIK
;
A
#
# COMPACT_ATOMS: atom_id res chain seq x y z
N PRO A 1 -37.58 -5.69 -46.37
CA PRO A 1 -36.23 -5.10 -46.30
C PRO A 1 -36.20 -3.91 -45.33
N ASN A 2 -35.85 -4.17 -44.08
CA ASN A 2 -35.54 -3.14 -43.10
C ASN A 2 -34.53 -3.74 -42.11
N PRO A 3 -33.26 -3.27 -42.04
CA PRO A 3 -32.28 -3.83 -41.13
C PRO A 3 -32.56 -3.28 -39.73
N THR A 4 -32.94 -4.20 -38.85
CA THR A 4 -33.30 -3.96 -37.45
C THR A 4 -32.12 -3.38 -36.66
N ARG A 5 -32.36 -2.23 -36.04
CA ARG A 5 -31.50 -1.66 -34.99
C ARG A 5 -31.40 -2.65 -33.84
N HIS A 6 -30.19 -3.04 -33.46
CA HIS A 6 -29.94 -3.73 -32.20
C HIS A 6 -30.17 -2.77 -31.02
N PRO A 7 -30.79 -3.21 -29.91
CA PRO A 7 -30.91 -2.39 -28.71
C PRO A 7 -29.53 -2.25 -28.02
N PRO A 8 -29.33 -1.19 -27.21
CA PRO A 8 -28.08 -0.98 -26.48
C PRO A 8 -27.80 -2.13 -25.50
N PHE A 9 -26.53 -2.53 -25.39
CA PHE A 9 -26.04 -3.56 -24.47
C PHE A 9 -26.40 -3.18 -23.02
N GLY A 10 -27.16 -4.05 -22.34
CA GLY A 10 -27.53 -3.84 -20.93
C GLY A 10 -28.87 -4.46 -20.49
N GLN A 11 -29.70 -4.98 -21.41
CA GLN A 11 -31.01 -5.55 -21.05
C GLN A 11 -31.27 -6.95 -21.62
N ARG A 12 -30.33 -7.89 -21.44
CA ARG A 12 -30.68 -9.32 -21.45
C ARG A 12 -30.44 -9.91 -20.06
N PRO A 13 -31.41 -10.63 -19.49
CA PRO A 13 -31.11 -11.48 -18.34
C PRO A 13 -30.10 -12.55 -18.79
N LEU A 14 -29.01 -12.69 -18.05
CA LEU A 14 -28.02 -13.75 -18.29
C LEU A 14 -28.65 -15.11 -17.91
N PRO A 15 -28.33 -16.20 -18.63
CA PRO A 15 -28.80 -17.53 -18.27
C PRO A 15 -28.31 -17.91 -16.87
N GLN A 16 -29.20 -18.52 -16.09
CA GLN A 16 -28.96 -18.97 -14.72
C GLN A 16 -28.10 -20.25 -14.70
N GLU A 17 -26.88 -20.20 -15.21
CA GLU A 17 -25.86 -21.22 -14.94
C GLU A 17 -24.88 -20.67 -13.91
N LYS A 18 -24.91 -21.26 -12.71
CA LYS A 18 -24.02 -20.93 -11.60
C LYS A 18 -22.59 -21.30 -11.97
N ILE A 19 -21.88 -20.37 -12.59
CA ILE A 19 -20.41 -20.40 -12.63
C ILE A 19 -19.94 -19.70 -11.35
N ASP A 20 -19.37 -20.48 -10.44
CA ASP A 20 -18.93 -20.02 -9.14
C ASP A 20 -17.61 -19.25 -9.31
N TYR A 21 -17.72 -17.95 -9.56
CA TYR A 21 -16.57 -17.04 -9.77
C TYR A 21 -15.58 -17.07 -8.59
N ALA A 22 -16.03 -17.45 -7.38
CA ALA A 22 -15.16 -17.63 -6.22
C ALA A 22 -14.19 -18.80 -6.38
N VAL A 23 -14.64 -19.91 -6.97
CA VAL A 23 -13.80 -21.11 -7.19
C VAL A 23 -12.73 -20.83 -8.26
N VAL A 24 -13.11 -20.16 -9.35
CA VAL A 24 -12.16 -19.80 -10.43
C VAL A 24 -11.15 -18.75 -9.96
N ALA A 25 -11.58 -17.77 -9.17
CA ALA A 25 -10.67 -16.77 -8.59
C ALA A 25 -9.72 -17.40 -7.56
N MET A 26 -10.20 -18.34 -6.74
CA MET A 26 -9.36 -19.05 -5.76
C MET A 26 -8.38 -20.03 -6.40
N ASP A 27 -8.75 -20.72 -7.48
CA ASP A 27 -7.83 -21.57 -8.25
C ASP A 27 -6.74 -20.73 -8.94
N TYR A 28 -7.08 -19.52 -9.41
CA TYR A 28 -6.10 -18.60 -9.99
C TYR A 28 -5.12 -18.07 -8.92
N VAL A 29 -5.61 -17.73 -7.74
CA VAL A 29 -4.77 -17.28 -6.61
C VAL A 29 -3.89 -18.41 -6.06
N ALA A 30 -4.40 -19.64 -6.01
CA ALA A 30 -3.66 -20.82 -5.56
C ALA A 30 -2.56 -21.25 -6.54
N THR A 31 -2.75 -21.03 -7.85
CA THR A 31 -1.77 -21.38 -8.89
C THR A 31 -0.65 -20.33 -9.02
N VAL A 32 -0.93 -19.06 -8.68
CA VAL A 32 0.00 -17.93 -8.91
C VAL A 32 0.95 -17.66 -7.73
N PHE A 33 0.61 -18.04 -6.49
CA PHE A 33 1.44 -17.73 -5.32
C PHE A 33 2.08 -18.98 -4.69
N ALA A 34 3.38 -19.15 -4.96
CA ALA A 34 4.29 -19.97 -4.17
C ALA A 34 4.49 -19.33 -2.77
N GLY A 35 3.49 -19.48 -1.90
CA GLY A 35 3.47 -19.01 -0.51
C GLY A 35 2.71 -20.01 0.35
N ALA A 36 3.24 -21.22 0.42
CA ALA A 36 2.50 -22.44 0.69
C ALA A 36 2.12 -22.72 2.16
N ALA A 37 2.06 -21.72 3.04
CA ALA A 37 1.68 -21.94 4.45
C ALA A 37 0.28 -21.40 4.76
N ALA A 38 0.02 -20.12 4.50
CA ALA A 38 -1.28 -19.49 4.78
C ALA A 38 -2.38 -20.04 3.86
N ILE A 39 -2.09 -20.20 2.56
CA ILE A 39 -3.04 -20.75 1.60
C ILE A 39 -3.27 -22.24 1.85
N ARG A 40 -2.25 -23.01 2.28
CA ARG A 40 -2.44 -24.43 2.64
C ARG A 40 -3.30 -24.60 3.88
N ALA A 41 -3.21 -23.72 4.87
CA ALA A 41 -4.07 -23.75 6.05
C ALA A 41 -5.54 -23.47 5.68
N ILE A 42 -5.78 -22.48 4.82
CA ILE A 42 -7.12 -22.18 4.28
C ILE A 42 -7.62 -23.36 3.44
N TYR A 43 -6.79 -23.90 2.56
CA TYR A 43 -7.12 -25.01 1.67
C TYR A 43 -7.38 -26.34 2.41
N SER A 44 -6.62 -26.66 3.48
CA SER A 44 -6.82 -27.87 4.27
C SER A 44 -8.12 -27.83 5.08
N VAL A 45 -8.48 -26.65 5.57
CA VAL A 45 -9.77 -26.43 6.24
C VAL A 45 -10.92 -26.65 5.26
N VAL A 46 -10.83 -26.06 4.06
CA VAL A 46 -11.84 -26.20 3.00
C VAL A 46 -11.99 -27.63 2.49
N ARG A 47 -10.87 -28.37 2.32
CA ARG A 47 -10.89 -29.73 1.74
C ARG A 47 -11.31 -30.83 2.72
N SER A 48 -11.12 -30.63 4.03
CA SER A 48 -11.49 -31.62 5.05
C SER A 48 -13.01 -31.72 5.29
N GLN A 49 -13.78 -30.72 4.86
CA GLN A 49 -15.23 -30.64 5.07
C GLN A 49 -15.97 -30.78 3.74
N ASN A 50 -16.09 -32.01 3.24
CA ASN A 50 -16.83 -32.39 2.04
C ASN A 50 -18.37 -32.24 2.20
N LYS A 51 -18.80 -31.18 2.88
CA LYS A 51 -20.16 -30.65 2.96
C LYS A 51 -20.11 -29.27 2.33
N SER A 52 -21.19 -28.86 1.67
CA SER A 52 -21.40 -27.49 1.21
C SER A 52 -21.24 -26.53 2.39
N THR A 53 -20.00 -26.12 2.66
CA THR A 53 -19.64 -25.27 3.77
C THR A 53 -19.65 -23.90 3.15
N GLU A 54 -20.75 -23.16 3.35
CA GLU A 54 -20.71 -21.72 3.14
C GLU A 54 -19.53 -21.19 3.95
N VAL A 55 -18.49 -20.73 3.25
CA VAL A 55 -17.40 -20.00 3.88
C VAL A 55 -18.00 -18.68 4.29
N GLU A 56 -18.46 -18.59 5.55
CA GLU A 56 -18.91 -17.35 6.14
C GLU A 56 -17.68 -16.43 6.26
N ILE A 57 -17.49 -15.55 5.28
CA ILE A 57 -16.48 -14.49 5.36
C ILE A 57 -16.94 -13.52 6.45
N ARG A 58 -16.51 -13.76 7.68
CA ARG A 58 -16.72 -12.81 8.77
C ARG A 58 -15.82 -11.61 8.55
N ILE A 59 -16.40 -10.54 8.03
CA ILE A 59 -15.76 -9.21 8.02
C ILE A 59 -15.68 -8.77 9.48
N THR A 60 -14.52 -8.95 10.09
CA THR A 60 -14.25 -8.39 11.41
C THR A 60 -14.13 -6.87 11.28
N PRO A 61 -14.62 -6.08 12.25
CA PRO A 61 -14.42 -4.64 12.24
C PRO A 61 -12.92 -4.34 12.12
N THR A 62 -12.57 -3.48 11.18
CA THR A 62 -11.19 -3.07 10.96
C THR A 62 -10.59 -2.49 12.24
N LYS A 63 -9.34 -2.84 12.56
CA LYS A 63 -8.58 -2.23 13.67
C LYS A 63 -8.23 -0.78 13.39
N GLY A 64 -8.40 -0.34 12.15
CA GLY A 64 -8.12 0.99 11.68
C GLY A 64 -7.76 0.99 10.21
N ARG A 65 -7.71 2.18 9.63
CA ARG A 65 -7.26 2.40 8.26
C ARG A 65 -5.90 3.07 8.24
N VAL A 66 -4.99 2.52 7.43
CA VAL A 66 -3.61 2.98 7.23
C VAL A 66 -3.48 3.60 5.84
N LEU A 67 -3.06 4.86 5.78
CA LEU A 67 -2.54 5.45 4.54
C LEU A 67 -1.04 5.11 4.44
N SER A 68 -0.68 4.20 3.54
CA SER A 68 0.70 3.70 3.39
C SER A 68 1.39 4.36 2.20
N ILE A 69 2.31 5.29 2.47
CA ILE A 69 3.02 6.08 1.46
C ILE A 69 4.46 5.55 1.34
N SER A 70 4.71 4.71 0.33
CA SER A 70 6.01 4.06 0.17
C SER A 70 6.23 3.60 -1.28
N SER A 71 7.37 2.99 -1.56
CA SER A 71 7.67 2.40 -2.86
C SER A 71 6.80 1.18 -3.18
N SER A 72 6.71 0.81 -4.46
CA SER A 72 6.16 -0.48 -4.88
C SER A 72 6.92 -1.04 -6.08
N VAL A 73 6.96 -2.37 -6.17
CA VAL A 73 7.64 -3.11 -7.25
C VAL A 73 6.75 -4.21 -7.82
N VAL A 74 6.90 -4.52 -9.10
CA VAL A 74 6.18 -5.66 -9.72
C VAL A 74 6.80 -6.99 -9.31
N TYR A 75 8.12 -7.13 -9.35
CA TYR A 75 8.87 -8.33 -8.95
C TYR A 75 9.66 -8.09 -7.65
N GLY A 76 9.60 -9.05 -6.72
CA GLY A 76 10.14 -8.93 -5.36
C GLY A 76 9.13 -8.36 -4.36
N TYR A 77 9.60 -8.11 -3.13
CA TYR A 77 8.79 -7.60 -2.01
C TYR A 77 9.55 -6.50 -1.28
N VAL A 78 9.18 -5.25 -1.56
CA VAL A 78 9.65 -4.05 -0.83
C VAL A 78 8.49 -3.05 -0.72
N GLY A 79 8.62 -2.07 0.17
CA GLY A 79 7.65 -0.98 0.34
C GLY A 79 6.21 -1.49 0.51
N ASN A 80 5.26 -0.85 -0.16
CA ASN A 80 3.84 -1.19 -0.12
C ASN A 80 3.53 -2.63 -0.56
N LYS A 81 4.35 -3.25 -1.42
CA LYS A 81 4.16 -4.65 -1.79
C LYS A 81 4.55 -5.61 -0.65
N ALA A 82 5.51 -5.22 0.19
CA ALA A 82 5.90 -5.98 1.37
C ALA A 82 5.02 -5.70 2.59
N SER A 83 4.53 -4.46 2.75
CA SER A 83 3.84 -4.03 3.98
C SER A 83 2.32 -4.19 3.94
N THR A 84 1.67 -4.01 2.78
CA THR A 84 0.19 -4.01 2.66
C THR A 84 -0.42 -5.32 3.13
N PHE A 85 0.06 -6.45 2.59
CA PHE A 85 -0.54 -7.75 2.89
C PHE A 85 -0.39 -8.14 4.38
N PRO A 86 0.79 -8.02 5.02
CA PRO A 86 0.91 -8.25 6.46
C PRO A 86 -0.04 -7.37 7.30
N MET A 87 -0.15 -6.08 7.00
CA MET A 87 -1.05 -5.18 7.73
C MET A 87 -2.53 -5.60 7.58
N GLN A 88 -2.94 -6.01 6.38
CA GLN A 88 -4.29 -6.54 6.13
C GLN A 88 -4.56 -7.84 6.89
N VAL A 89 -3.60 -8.77 6.92
CA VAL A 89 -3.68 -9.99 7.73
C VAL A 89 -3.82 -9.66 9.23
N MET A 90 -3.21 -8.57 9.68
CA MET A 90 -3.31 -8.10 11.07
C MET A 90 -4.64 -7.38 11.39
N GLY A 91 -5.52 -7.19 10.40
CA GLY A 91 -6.86 -6.64 10.55
C GLY A 91 -6.97 -5.14 10.28
N PHE A 92 -6.00 -4.52 9.60
CA PHE A 92 -6.09 -3.13 9.15
C PHE A 92 -6.60 -3.04 7.71
N ASP A 93 -7.37 -2.01 7.41
CA ASP A 93 -7.53 -1.57 6.03
C ASP A 93 -6.29 -0.77 5.62
N VAL A 94 -5.81 -0.95 4.40
CA VAL A 94 -4.60 -0.30 3.91
C VAL A 94 -4.86 0.32 2.55
N ASP A 95 -4.68 1.63 2.45
CA ASP A 95 -4.72 2.38 1.21
C ASP A 95 -3.28 2.78 0.83
N PRO A 96 -2.66 2.10 -0.16
CA PRO A 96 -1.30 2.41 -0.56
C PRO A 96 -1.26 3.59 -1.56
N ILE A 97 -0.42 4.58 -1.28
CA ILE A 97 0.07 5.52 -2.29
C ILE A 97 1.50 5.15 -2.64
N ASN A 98 1.74 4.80 -3.90
CA ASN A 98 3.05 4.36 -4.37
C ASN A 98 3.89 5.57 -4.79
N SER A 99 4.92 5.90 -4.01
CA SER A 99 5.88 6.97 -4.35
C SER A 99 6.70 6.64 -5.60
N VAL A 100 6.95 5.34 -5.80
CA VAL A 100 7.57 4.79 -7.00
C VAL A 100 6.86 3.50 -7.41
N GLN A 101 6.78 3.24 -8.71
CA GLN A 101 6.29 2.00 -9.28
C GLN A 101 7.35 1.45 -10.21
N LEU A 102 8.11 0.45 -9.75
CA LEU A 102 9.22 -0.13 -10.51
C LEU A 102 8.95 -1.59 -10.90
N SER A 103 9.69 -2.09 -11.88
CA SER A 103 9.67 -3.50 -12.28
C SER A 103 10.21 -4.40 -11.17
N ASN A 104 11.24 -3.96 -10.45
CA ASN A 104 11.94 -4.65 -9.37
C ASN A 104 12.73 -3.62 -8.53
N HIS A 105 13.26 -4.04 -7.37
CA HIS A 105 14.05 -3.14 -6.52
C HIS A 105 15.38 -2.76 -7.18
N THR A 106 15.97 -1.64 -6.73
CA THR A 106 17.17 -1.00 -7.30
C THR A 106 18.47 -1.76 -7.04
N GLY A 107 18.44 -2.85 -6.26
CA GLY A 107 19.58 -3.74 -6.05
C GLY A 107 19.89 -4.64 -7.25
N TYR A 108 18.96 -4.75 -8.21
CA TYR A 108 19.22 -5.43 -9.48
C TYR A 108 19.96 -4.52 -10.47
N LYS A 109 20.74 -5.13 -11.37
CA LYS A 109 21.48 -4.42 -12.43
C LYS A 109 20.59 -3.53 -13.31
N ASN A 110 19.37 -3.98 -13.61
CA ASN A 110 18.41 -3.28 -14.45
C ASN A 110 17.06 -3.17 -13.74
N PHE A 111 16.39 -2.03 -13.92
CA PHE A 111 15.01 -1.82 -13.53
C PHE A 111 14.37 -0.76 -14.46
N LYS A 112 13.04 -0.76 -14.55
CA LYS A 112 12.24 0.24 -15.26
C LYS A 112 11.09 0.68 -14.37
N GLY A 113 10.55 1.87 -14.62
CA GLY A 113 9.37 2.36 -13.92
C GLY A 113 9.42 3.86 -13.68
N GLU A 114 8.56 4.31 -12.78
CA GLU A 114 8.31 5.73 -12.52
C GLU A 114 8.54 6.08 -11.05
N LYS A 115 9.00 7.31 -10.82
CA LYS A 115 8.99 7.97 -9.52
C LYS A 115 8.02 9.15 -9.57
N LEU A 116 7.01 9.15 -8.71
CA LEU A 116 5.99 10.20 -8.66
C LEU A 116 6.60 11.50 -8.12
N GLU A 117 6.12 12.63 -8.65
CA GLU A 117 6.42 13.98 -8.17
C GLU A 117 5.42 14.41 -7.09
N GLY A 118 5.78 15.40 -6.28
CA GLY A 118 4.88 15.97 -5.26
C GLY A 118 3.50 16.37 -5.80
N LYS A 119 3.44 17.04 -6.96
CA LYS A 119 2.16 17.40 -7.59
C LYS A 119 1.23 16.20 -7.85
N LYS A 120 1.79 15.02 -8.15
CA LYS A 120 0.99 13.80 -8.35
C LYS A 120 0.48 13.23 -7.03
N LEU A 121 1.24 13.36 -5.94
CA LEU A 121 0.73 13.06 -4.60
C LEU A 121 -0.41 14.00 -4.22
N GLU A 122 -0.26 15.30 -4.48
CA GLU A 122 -1.29 16.30 -4.22
C GLU A 122 -2.59 15.98 -4.98
N GLU A 123 -2.51 15.64 -6.28
CA GLU A 123 -3.67 15.23 -7.09
C GLU A 123 -4.43 14.04 -6.45
N LEU A 124 -3.70 13.02 -5.98
CA LEU A 124 -4.31 11.86 -5.30
C LEU A 124 -4.95 12.27 -3.97
N TYR A 125 -4.26 13.08 -3.18
CA TYR A 125 -4.75 13.54 -1.88
C TYR A 125 -6.01 14.39 -2.02
N ILE A 126 -6.06 15.31 -2.99
CA ILE A 126 -7.26 16.10 -3.28
C ILE A 126 -8.45 15.18 -3.58
N GLY A 127 -8.24 14.09 -4.33
CA GLY A 127 -9.29 13.09 -4.58
C GLY A 127 -9.82 12.44 -3.28
N LEU A 128 -8.92 12.09 -2.35
CA LEU A 128 -9.30 11.55 -1.04
C LEU A 128 -10.04 12.60 -0.19
N GLU A 129 -9.54 13.83 -0.18
CA GLU A 129 -10.09 14.97 0.56
C GLU A 129 -11.50 15.34 0.08
N GLN A 130 -11.75 15.36 -1.24
CA GLN A 130 -13.06 15.66 -1.81
C GLN A 130 -14.15 14.67 -1.39
N LEU A 131 -13.75 13.44 -1.06
CA LEU A 131 -14.61 12.39 -0.54
C LEU A 131 -14.63 12.32 0.99
N ASN A 132 -13.93 13.25 1.67
CA ASN A 132 -13.70 13.27 3.12
C ASN A 132 -13.04 12.00 3.68
N LEU A 133 -12.38 11.20 2.82
CA LEU A 133 -11.75 9.94 3.21
C LEU A 133 -10.47 10.18 4.02
N ASP A 134 -9.81 11.32 3.83
CA ASP A 134 -8.60 11.68 4.54
C ASP A 134 -8.77 11.80 6.07
N SER A 135 -10.00 12.08 6.52
CA SER A 135 -10.36 12.08 7.95
C SER A 135 -10.54 10.69 8.56
N THR A 136 -10.68 9.65 7.72
CA THR A 136 -10.94 8.27 8.17
C THR A 136 -9.67 7.52 8.55
N TYR A 137 -8.50 8.05 8.16
CA TYR A 137 -7.22 7.43 8.47
C TYR A 137 -6.93 7.50 9.97
N THR A 138 -6.73 6.32 10.54
CA THR A 138 -6.26 6.15 11.93
C THR A 138 -4.75 6.21 12.01
N HIS A 139 -4.07 5.79 10.94
CA HIS A 139 -2.63 5.71 10.84
C HIS A 139 -2.16 6.23 9.50
N ILE A 140 -0.98 6.84 9.50
CA ILE A 140 -0.22 7.16 8.29
C ILE A 140 1.15 6.51 8.47
N MET A 141 1.64 5.84 7.43
CA MET A 141 2.97 5.24 7.43
C MET A 141 3.74 5.71 6.20
N THR A 142 4.97 6.17 6.40
CA THR A 142 5.88 6.50 5.30
C THR A 142 7.04 5.54 5.24
N GLY A 143 7.48 5.18 4.04
CA GLY A 143 8.77 4.51 3.79
C GLY A 143 9.56 5.27 2.73
N TYR A 144 10.15 4.57 1.77
CA TYR A 144 10.93 5.18 0.68
C TYR A 144 10.08 6.13 -0.18
N LEU A 145 10.49 7.40 -0.29
CA LEU A 145 9.73 8.47 -0.98
C LEU A 145 10.23 8.78 -2.39
N GLY A 146 11.45 8.39 -2.75
CA GLY A 146 11.98 8.43 -4.11
C GLY A 146 12.39 9.79 -4.69
N LYS A 147 11.61 10.86 -4.48
CA LYS A 147 11.91 12.24 -4.91
C LYS A 147 11.72 13.22 -3.75
N GLU A 148 12.58 14.25 -3.68
CA GLU A 148 12.51 15.28 -2.64
C GLU A 148 11.19 16.05 -2.71
N SER A 149 10.75 16.44 -3.91
CA SER A 149 9.46 17.09 -4.16
C SER A 149 8.27 16.28 -3.62
N PHE A 150 8.34 14.95 -3.71
CA PHE A 150 7.33 14.05 -3.18
C PHE A 150 7.37 14.05 -1.65
N GLY A 151 8.57 14.01 -1.06
CA GLY A 151 8.75 14.10 0.39
C GLY A 151 8.24 15.41 1.00
N ASP A 152 8.47 16.53 0.33
CA ASP A 152 7.93 17.83 0.74
C ASP A 152 6.39 17.86 0.72
N GLU A 153 5.79 17.25 -0.29
CA GLU A 153 4.33 17.14 -0.35
C GLU A 153 3.80 16.18 0.73
N VAL A 154 4.51 15.09 1.05
CA VAL A 154 4.15 14.22 2.19
C VAL A 154 4.11 15.01 3.49
N ALA A 155 5.12 15.85 3.76
CA ALA A 155 5.14 16.70 4.96
C ALA A 155 3.94 17.67 4.98
N SER A 156 3.62 18.28 3.84
CA SER A 156 2.47 19.18 3.69
C SER A 156 1.14 18.47 3.94
N LEU A 157 0.96 17.27 3.39
CA LEU A 157 -0.22 16.42 3.57
C LEU A 157 -0.38 15.97 5.01
N LEU A 158 0.70 15.55 5.69
CA LEU A 158 0.68 15.15 7.10
C LEU A 158 0.12 16.26 7.98
N LEU A 159 0.51 17.52 7.74
CA LEU A 159 -0.01 18.67 8.46
C LEU A 159 -1.51 18.90 8.19
N LYS A 160 -1.94 18.76 6.93
CA LYS A 160 -3.37 18.87 6.54
C LYS A 160 -4.22 17.79 7.24
N ILE A 161 -3.77 16.53 7.22
CA ILE A 161 -4.49 15.43 7.86
C ILE A 161 -4.49 15.60 9.39
N LYS A 162 -3.35 15.89 10.03
CA LYS A 162 -3.29 16.10 11.50
C LYS A 162 -4.17 17.26 11.95
N LYS A 163 -4.32 18.31 11.14
CA LYS A 163 -5.23 19.42 11.43
C LYS A 163 -6.70 18.98 11.46
N LYS A 164 -7.10 18.05 10.58
CA LYS A 164 -8.47 17.51 10.52
C LYS A 164 -8.69 16.38 11.54
N ASN A 165 -7.69 15.55 11.76
CA ASN A 165 -7.69 14.43 12.69
C ASN A 165 -6.43 14.47 13.57
N PRO A 166 -6.46 15.19 14.70
CA PRO A 166 -5.31 15.25 15.62
C PRO A 166 -4.93 13.92 16.26
N SER A 167 -5.83 12.92 16.23
CA SER A 167 -5.60 11.58 16.78
C SER A 167 -4.86 10.63 15.84
N VAL A 168 -4.63 11.05 14.59
CA VAL A 168 -3.94 10.21 13.60
C VAL A 168 -2.52 9.90 14.06
N THR A 169 -2.19 8.61 14.06
CA THR A 169 -0.84 8.14 14.43
C THR A 169 0.04 8.13 13.19
N PHE A 170 1.16 8.87 13.23
CA PHE A 170 2.13 8.87 12.14
C PHE A 170 3.34 8.00 12.49
N ILE A 171 3.66 7.04 11.62
CA ILE A 171 4.82 6.15 11.72
C ILE A 171 5.78 6.48 10.57
N CYS A 172 7.01 6.82 10.90
CA CYS A 172 8.03 7.23 9.94
C CYS A 172 9.11 6.17 9.83
N ASP A 173 9.21 5.51 8.67
CA ASP A 173 10.37 4.70 8.29
C ASP A 173 11.31 5.54 7.41
N PRO A 174 12.42 6.06 7.96
CA PRO A 174 13.30 7.01 7.28
C PRO A 174 14.29 6.28 6.36
N VAL A 175 13.77 5.66 5.30
CA VAL A 175 14.55 4.85 4.34
C VAL A 175 15.58 5.70 3.60
N LEU A 176 16.78 5.84 4.18
CA LEU A 176 17.88 6.66 3.65
C LEU A 176 18.95 5.78 3.00
N GLY A 177 19.21 4.60 3.57
CA GLY A 177 20.40 3.83 3.24
C GLY A 177 20.67 2.75 4.29
N ASP A 178 21.64 1.90 4.00
CA ASP A 178 22.12 0.90 4.96
C ASP A 178 23.62 0.64 4.74
N ASP A 179 24.26 -0.07 5.67
CA ASP A 179 25.70 -0.39 5.64
C ASP A 179 26.59 0.84 5.37
N GLY A 180 26.25 1.98 5.99
CA GLY A 180 26.99 3.25 5.85
C GLY A 180 26.87 3.91 4.46
N LYS A 181 25.91 3.51 3.62
CA LYS A 181 25.72 4.06 2.28
C LYS A 181 24.30 4.58 2.06
N LEU A 182 24.19 5.83 1.62
CA LEU A 182 22.92 6.42 1.21
C LEU A 182 22.44 5.84 -0.14
N TYR A 183 21.15 5.53 -0.21
CA TYR A 183 20.43 5.18 -1.44
C TYR A 183 19.73 6.39 -2.08
N VAL A 184 19.59 7.45 -1.29
CA VAL A 184 18.92 8.70 -1.66
C VAL A 184 19.90 9.88 -1.61
N PRO A 185 19.59 11.01 -2.26
CA PRO A 185 20.37 12.23 -2.09
C PRO A 185 20.42 12.69 -0.63
N GLU A 186 21.53 13.32 -0.22
CA GLU A 186 21.75 13.80 1.17
C GLU A 186 20.64 14.73 1.70
N CYS A 187 19.96 15.48 0.81
CA CYS A 187 18.83 16.35 1.20
C CYS A 187 17.70 15.59 1.90
N PHE A 188 17.58 14.27 1.70
CA PHE A 188 16.59 13.45 2.40
C PHE A 188 16.87 13.35 3.90
N VAL A 189 18.12 13.45 4.35
CA VAL A 189 18.43 13.44 5.79
C VAL A 189 17.75 14.63 6.47
N SER A 190 17.91 15.83 5.91
CA SER A 190 17.21 17.03 6.39
C SER A 190 15.70 16.96 6.19
N LEU A 191 15.22 16.39 5.07
CA LEU A 191 13.78 16.20 4.85
C LEU A 191 13.16 15.37 5.99
N TYR A 192 13.74 14.22 6.32
CA TYR A 192 13.22 13.38 7.39
C TYR A 192 13.38 14.04 8.75
N ARG A 193 14.58 14.49 9.11
CA ARG A 193 14.91 15.09 10.41
C ARG A 193 14.07 16.33 10.71
N ASP A 194 13.96 17.23 9.74
CA ASP A 194 13.43 18.57 9.97
C ASP A 194 11.94 18.70 9.62
N LYS A 195 11.41 17.84 8.72
CA LYS A 195 10.01 17.97 8.22
C LYS A 195 9.10 16.78 8.54
N LEU A 196 9.61 15.55 8.68
CA LEU A 196 8.75 14.38 8.91
C LEU A 196 8.81 13.90 10.36
N ILE A 197 10.00 13.59 10.87
CA ILE A 197 10.23 13.06 12.22
C ILE A 197 9.58 13.90 13.32
N PRO A 198 9.58 15.25 13.28
CA PRO A 198 8.94 16.06 14.31
C PRO A 198 7.42 15.80 14.48
N HIS A 199 6.79 15.15 13.51
CA HIS A 199 5.38 14.81 13.52
C HIS A 199 5.10 13.34 13.82
N ALA A 200 6.14 12.50 13.90
CA ALA A 200 6.03 11.06 14.05
C ALA A 200 5.80 10.64 15.51
N ALA A 201 4.90 9.69 15.71
CA ALA A 201 4.71 9.01 16.98
C ALA A 201 5.71 7.86 17.17
N LEU A 202 6.17 7.28 16.06
CA LEU A 202 7.18 6.22 16.02
C LEU A 202 8.08 6.45 14.81
N VAL A 203 9.38 6.30 15.00
CA VAL A 203 10.39 6.30 13.93
C VAL A 203 11.08 4.94 13.94
N THR A 204 11.32 4.34 12.78
CA THR A 204 11.89 2.99 12.66
C THR A 204 13.22 2.98 11.86
N PRO A 205 14.24 3.75 12.26
CA PRO A 205 15.51 3.75 11.53
C PRO A 205 16.27 2.44 11.74
N ASN A 206 17.07 2.05 10.75
CA ASN A 206 18.20 1.14 10.97
C ASN A 206 19.37 1.87 11.67
N GLN A 207 20.48 1.17 11.91
CA GLN A 207 21.64 1.77 12.57
C GLN A 207 22.20 2.96 11.80
N SER A 208 22.51 2.80 10.51
CA SER A 208 23.10 3.86 9.67
C SER A 208 22.18 5.09 9.62
N GLU A 209 20.89 4.86 9.48
CA GLU A 209 19.85 5.89 9.48
C GLU A 209 19.79 6.64 10.81
N ALA A 210 19.86 5.94 11.93
CA ALA A 210 19.88 6.56 13.25
C ALA A 210 21.12 7.45 13.43
N GLU A 211 22.29 6.98 12.97
CA GLU A 211 23.53 7.76 13.02
C GLU A 211 23.41 9.05 12.18
N TRP A 212 22.89 8.99 10.96
CA TRP A 212 22.71 10.17 10.10
C TRP A 212 21.63 11.14 10.61
N LEU A 213 20.57 10.63 11.23
CA LEU A 213 19.47 11.47 11.73
C LEU A 213 19.79 12.14 13.07
N SER A 214 20.64 11.52 13.89
CA SER A 214 21.02 12.03 15.21
C SER A 214 22.37 12.74 15.25
N ASP A 215 23.19 12.59 14.21
CA ASP A 215 24.59 13.02 14.17
C ASP A 215 25.46 12.37 15.27
N ILE A 216 25.11 11.17 15.75
CA ILE A 216 25.80 10.39 16.78
C ILE A 216 26.24 9.03 16.22
N LYS A 217 27.47 8.59 16.54
CA LYS A 217 28.00 7.25 16.19
C LYS A 217 27.96 6.28 17.36
#